data_AF-A0A7Y5XN33-F1
#
_entry.id   AF-A0A7Y5XN33-F1
#
_cell.length_a   1.000
_cell.length_b   1.000
_cell.length_c   1.000
_cell.angle_alpha   90.00
_cell.angle_beta   90.00
_cell.angle_gamma   90.00
#
_symmetry.space_group_name_H-M   'P 1'
#
loop_
_entity.id
_entity.type
_entity.pdbx_description
1 polymer ?
#
loop_
_entity_poly.entity_id
_entity_poly.type
_entity_poly.pdbx_seq_one_letter_code
_entity_poly.pdbx_strand_id
1 'polypeptide(L)'
;MYTVAKSMARSMAVMGVAVAAALAVLLTSNPASADGSWSNHQTTIISRDAGLYIGTLEVAVWTQNIPASYHARVWGPGFSVDTKSEYVGAFRTYRDWVKVDRVFAEGAVICAEGWRYNGHGYDSIGLPCFTVTRT
;
A
#
# COMPACT_ATOMS: atom_id res chain seq x y z
N MET A 1 69.68 -4.35 -18.34
CA MET A 1 70.22 -3.29 -19.24
C MET A 1 69.56 -3.54 -20.59
N TYR A 2 68.68 -2.71 -21.16
CA TYR A 2 68.66 -1.26 -21.24
C TYR A 2 67.24 -0.70 -21.12
N THR A 3 67.15 0.40 -20.40
CA THR A 3 66.04 1.35 -20.33
C THR A 3 65.93 2.10 -21.65
N VAL A 4 64.72 2.29 -22.19
CA VAL A 4 64.45 3.42 -23.11
C VAL A 4 63.17 4.09 -22.65
N ALA A 5 63.30 5.38 -22.37
CA ALA A 5 62.29 6.23 -21.82
C ALA A 5 61.79 7.24 -22.87
N LYS A 6 60.51 7.58 -22.74
CA LYS A 6 59.90 8.92 -22.82
C LYS A 6 59.58 9.54 -24.20
N SER A 7 58.30 9.91 -24.39
CA SER A 7 57.80 11.23 -24.85
C SER A 7 56.28 11.11 -25.14
N MET A 8 55.36 11.52 -24.26
CA MET A 8 54.73 12.86 -24.12
C MET A 8 54.08 13.47 -25.39
N ALA A 9 52.74 13.47 -25.45
CA ALA A 9 51.86 14.55 -25.97
C ALA A 9 50.39 14.16 -25.71
N ARG A 10 49.71 14.79 -24.73
CA ARG A 10 48.80 15.95 -24.87
C ARG A 10 47.58 15.69 -25.77
N SER A 11 46.39 15.74 -25.15
CA SER A 11 45.15 16.43 -25.58
C SER A 11 43.96 15.66 -24.98
N MET A 12 43.32 16.19 -23.94
CA MET A 12 42.13 17.07 -23.97
C MET A 12 40.84 16.38 -24.41
N ALA A 13 39.79 16.67 -23.63
CA ALA A 13 38.36 16.47 -23.91
C ALA A 13 37.88 15.02 -23.64
N VAL A 14 36.71 14.74 -23.05
CA VAL A 14 35.47 15.49 -22.90
C VAL A 14 34.77 15.01 -21.62
N MET A 15 34.28 15.99 -20.87
CA MET A 15 33.09 15.99 -20.02
C MET A 15 32.12 14.80 -20.23
N GLY A 16 31.93 13.98 -19.21
CA GLY A 16 30.89 12.95 -19.19
C GLY A 16 30.38 12.75 -17.78
N VAL A 17 29.62 13.73 -17.28
CA VAL A 17 28.83 13.55 -16.04
C VAL A 17 27.72 12.57 -16.39
N ALA A 18 27.95 11.27 -16.15
CA ALA A 18 26.89 10.29 -16.15
C ALA A 18 26.05 10.50 -14.88
N VAL A 19 25.00 11.31 -14.99
CA VAL A 19 23.94 11.36 -13.97
C VAL A 19 23.17 10.05 -14.06
N ALA A 20 23.58 9.05 -13.29
CA ALA A 20 22.72 7.93 -12.97
C ALA A 20 21.63 8.44 -12.01
N ALA A 21 20.51 8.89 -12.57
CA ALA A 21 19.31 9.18 -11.82
C ALA A 21 18.77 7.85 -11.26
N ALA A 22 19.27 7.45 -10.09
CA ALA A 22 18.60 6.47 -9.25
C ALA A 22 17.31 7.13 -8.76
N LEU A 23 16.21 6.90 -9.45
CA LEU A 23 14.87 7.06 -8.90
C LEU A 23 14.71 6.00 -7.79
N ALA A 24 15.29 6.28 -6.63
CA ALA A 24 14.87 5.65 -5.40
C ALA A 24 13.44 6.12 -5.16
N VAL A 25 12.47 5.31 -5.59
CA VAL A 25 11.12 5.39 -5.05
C VAL A 25 11.31 5.23 -3.54
N LEU A 26 11.19 6.33 -2.81
CA LEU A 26 11.10 6.33 -1.37
C LEU A 26 9.83 5.57 -1.02
N LEU A 27 9.93 4.24 -0.94
CA LEU A 27 9.07 3.45 -0.09
C LEU A 27 9.37 3.95 1.32
N THR A 28 8.65 4.98 1.75
CA THR A 28 8.52 5.28 3.18
C THR A 28 7.71 4.11 3.76
N SER A 29 8.36 2.96 3.93
CA SER A 29 7.82 1.87 4.69
C SER A 29 7.83 2.35 6.13
N ASN A 30 6.70 2.86 6.61
CA ASN A 30 6.43 2.95 8.03
C ASN A 30 6.85 1.59 8.63
N PRO A 31 7.52 1.56 9.80
CA PRO A 31 7.86 0.30 10.44
C PRO A 31 6.56 -0.47 10.59
N ALA A 32 6.42 -1.54 9.81
CA ALA A 32 5.22 -2.33 9.83
C ALA A 32 5.19 -2.98 11.22
N SER A 33 4.22 -2.53 12.00
CA SER A 33 3.51 -3.32 12.98
C SER A 33 2.22 -3.74 12.30
N ALA A 34 1.55 -4.77 12.80
CA ALA A 34 0.13 -4.90 12.54
C ALA A 34 -0.64 -3.63 12.97
N ASP A 35 -0.06 -2.72 13.75
CA ASP A 35 -0.67 -1.44 14.12
C ASP A 35 -0.33 -0.39 13.07
N GLY A 36 -1.35 0.15 12.40
CA GLY A 36 -1.16 1.11 11.33
C GLY A 36 -2.40 1.43 10.52
N SER A 37 -2.21 2.34 9.56
CA SER A 37 -3.22 2.78 8.60
C SER A 37 -2.60 2.87 7.22
N TRP A 38 -3.21 2.19 6.26
CA TRP A 38 -2.72 2.08 4.88
C TRP A 38 -3.82 2.49 3.91
N SER A 39 -3.53 3.47 3.06
CA SER A 39 -4.50 4.08 2.16
C SER A 39 -4.08 3.95 0.71
N ASN A 40 -5.04 3.69 -0.16
CA ASN A 40 -4.88 3.78 -1.61
C ASN A 40 -6.19 4.30 -2.21
N HIS A 41 -6.10 5.38 -2.98
CA HIS A 41 -7.26 6.10 -3.53
C HIS A 41 -8.30 6.47 -2.45
N GLN A 42 -9.52 5.91 -2.53
CA GLN A 42 -10.60 6.23 -1.61
C GLN A 42 -10.63 5.29 -0.40
N THR A 43 -9.87 4.20 -0.40
CA THR A 43 -9.93 3.12 0.58
C THR A 43 -8.75 3.18 1.55
N THR A 44 -9.05 2.99 2.83
CA THR A 44 -8.07 2.85 3.91
C THR A 44 -8.36 1.57 4.70
N ILE A 45 -7.34 0.77 4.97
CA ILE A 45 -7.36 -0.31 5.96
C ILE A 45 -6.60 0.12 7.19
N ILE A 46 -7.15 -0.14 8.37
CA ILE A 46 -6.61 0.24 9.66
C ILE A 46 -6.59 -1.00 10.54
N SER A 47 -5.49 -1.20 11.23
CA SER A 47 -5.35 -2.23 12.23
C SER A 47 -4.76 -1.60 13.49
N ARG A 48 -5.21 -2.08 14.65
CA ARG A 48 -4.76 -1.62 15.98
C ARG A 48 -4.09 -2.74 16.77
N ASP A 49 -3.93 -3.90 16.16
CA ASP A 49 -3.27 -5.06 16.74
C ASP A 49 -1.76 -4.96 16.55
N ALA A 50 -0.95 -5.64 17.37
CA ALA A 50 0.51 -5.64 17.24
C ALA A 50 1.07 -7.05 16.99
N GLY A 51 2.25 -7.13 16.40
CA GLY A 51 2.89 -8.39 16.05
C GLY A 51 2.17 -9.16 14.93
N LEU A 52 2.08 -10.48 15.08
CA LEU A 52 1.56 -11.38 14.03
C LEU A 52 0.07 -11.71 14.17
N TYR A 53 -0.56 -11.34 15.28
CA TYR A 53 -1.98 -11.59 15.50
C TYR A 53 -2.79 -10.39 14.97
N ILE A 54 -3.85 -10.67 14.23
CA ILE A 54 -4.86 -9.68 13.84
C ILE A 54 -6.20 -10.15 14.39
N GLY A 55 -6.78 -9.36 15.27
CA GLY A 55 -8.12 -9.56 15.81
C GLY A 55 -9.15 -8.91 14.90
N THR A 56 -9.06 -7.61 14.68
CA THR A 56 -10.05 -6.85 13.90
C THR A 56 -9.39 -5.82 13.01
N LEU A 57 -9.87 -5.74 11.77
CA LEU A 57 -9.47 -4.73 10.80
C LEU A 57 -10.62 -3.77 10.59
N GLU A 58 -10.32 -2.48 10.66
CA GLU A 58 -11.25 -1.42 10.28
C GLU A 58 -10.98 -1.05 8.82
N VAL A 59 -12.04 -0.87 8.03
CA VAL A 59 -11.95 -0.38 6.66
C VAL A 59 -12.78 0.89 6.53
N ALA A 60 -12.21 1.87 5.84
CA ALA A 60 -12.83 3.16 5.60
C ALA A 60 -12.78 3.51 4.12
N VAL A 61 -13.88 4.05 3.59
CA VAL A 61 -13.96 4.51 2.20
C VAL A 61 -14.47 5.94 2.15
N TRP A 62 -13.66 6.86 1.62
CA TRP A 62 -14.03 8.26 1.45
C TRP A 62 -14.94 8.45 0.23
N THR A 63 -16.17 8.90 0.46
CA THR A 63 -17.20 9.01 -0.60
C THR A 63 -16.97 10.14 -1.60
N GLN A 64 -16.13 11.13 -1.27
CA GLN A 64 -15.96 12.36 -2.06
C GLN A 64 -17.32 13.04 -2.34
N ASN A 65 -17.60 13.46 -3.58
CA ASN A 65 -18.84 14.13 -3.95
C ASN A 65 -19.91 13.16 -4.50
N ILE A 66 -19.74 11.84 -4.36
CA ILE A 66 -20.60 10.84 -4.98
C ILE A 66 -21.36 10.09 -3.87
N PRO A 67 -22.64 10.37 -3.62
CA PRO A 67 -23.42 9.55 -2.69
C PRO A 67 -23.81 8.23 -3.39
N ALA A 68 -23.57 7.10 -2.73
CA ALA A 68 -23.80 5.77 -3.31
C ALA A 68 -23.84 4.69 -2.23
N SER A 69 -24.14 3.45 -2.64
CA SER A 69 -23.89 2.26 -1.81
C SER A 69 -22.41 1.89 -1.87
N TYR A 70 -21.81 1.70 -0.70
CA TYR A 70 -20.43 1.31 -0.51
C TYR A 70 -20.35 0.00 0.26
N HIS A 71 -19.37 -0.82 -0.09
CA HIS A 71 -18.90 -1.93 0.74
C HIS A 71 -17.39 -2.08 0.54
N ALA A 72 -16.79 -2.99 1.28
CA ALA A 72 -15.41 -3.36 1.10
C ALA A 72 -15.26 -4.86 1.21
N ARG A 73 -14.15 -5.37 0.67
CA ARG A 73 -13.70 -6.74 0.87
C ARG A 73 -12.34 -6.70 1.53
N VAL A 74 -12.12 -7.52 2.55
CA VAL A 74 -10.82 -7.67 3.22
C VAL A 74 -10.35 -9.11 3.08
N TRP A 75 -9.11 -9.32 2.66
CA TRP A 75 -8.58 -10.66 2.42
C TRP A 75 -7.09 -10.77 2.66
N GLY A 76 -6.66 -12.01 2.83
CA GLY A 76 -5.27 -12.42 2.99
C GLY A 76 -5.17 -13.94 3.06
N PRO A 77 -4.02 -14.49 3.49
CA PRO A 77 -3.84 -15.93 3.59
C PRO A 77 -4.93 -16.60 4.43
N GLY A 78 -5.72 -17.45 3.77
CA GLY A 78 -6.76 -18.28 4.40
C GLY A 78 -8.02 -17.53 4.84
N PHE A 79 -8.25 -16.27 4.43
CA PHE A 79 -9.52 -15.58 4.68
C PHE A 79 -9.87 -14.58 3.58
N SER A 80 -11.17 -14.34 3.41
CA SER A 80 -11.75 -13.31 2.55
C SER A 80 -13.13 -13.00 3.07
N VAL A 81 -13.39 -11.75 3.43
CA VAL A 81 -14.65 -11.32 4.05
C VAL A 81 -15.11 -10.02 3.41
N ASP A 82 -16.35 -10.01 2.96
CA ASP A 82 -17.04 -8.79 2.54
C ASP A 82 -17.71 -8.12 3.75
N THR A 83 -17.62 -6.80 3.81
CA THR A 83 -18.36 -5.99 4.77
C THR A 83 -19.80 -5.79 4.30
N LYS A 84 -20.65 -5.24 5.17
CA LYS A 84 -22.02 -4.92 4.76
C LYS A 84 -22.02 -3.82 3.69
N SER A 85 -22.96 -3.87 2.76
CA SER A 85 -23.21 -2.72 1.87
C SER A 85 -24.07 -1.69 2.59
N GLU A 86 -23.67 -0.42 2.51
CA GLU A 86 -24.38 0.71 3.14
C GLU A 86 -24.44 1.90 2.19
N TYR A 87 -25.60 2.55 2.10
CA TYR A 87 -25.71 3.82 1.38
C TYR A 87 -25.13 4.95 2.22
N VAL A 88 -24.16 5.67 1.66
CA VAL A 88 -23.45 6.74 2.35
C VAL A 88 -23.53 8.01 1.52
N GLY A 89 -23.92 9.11 2.17
CA GLY A 89 -24.04 10.42 1.53
C GLY A 89 -22.69 11.01 1.12
N ALA A 90 -22.73 12.04 0.28
CA ALA A 90 -21.53 12.75 -0.17
C ALA A 90 -20.77 13.39 1.00
N PHE A 91 -19.45 13.45 0.85
CA PHE A 91 -18.46 14.01 1.77
C PHE A 91 -18.51 13.37 3.16
N ARG A 92 -18.88 12.08 3.18
CA ARG A 92 -18.85 11.21 4.36
C ARG A 92 -17.83 10.08 4.15
N THR A 93 -17.65 9.30 5.20
CA THR A 93 -16.80 8.11 5.19
C THR A 93 -17.68 6.90 5.48
N TYR A 94 -17.72 5.95 4.55
CA TYR A 94 -18.17 4.61 4.87
C TYR A 94 -17.14 3.96 5.81
N ARG A 95 -17.57 3.33 6.90
CA ARG A 95 -16.69 2.65 7.85
C ARG A 95 -17.32 1.34 8.30
N ASP A 96 -16.55 0.26 8.27
CA ASP A 96 -16.96 -1.02 8.83
C ASP A 96 -15.75 -1.80 9.39
N TRP A 97 -16.02 -2.90 10.09
CA TRP A 97 -15.01 -3.74 10.73
C TRP A 97 -15.12 -5.19 10.29
N VAL A 98 -13.97 -5.80 10.02
CA VAL A 98 -13.82 -7.21 9.70
C VAL A 98 -13.12 -7.91 10.85
N LYS A 99 -13.82 -8.88 11.45
CA LYS A 99 -13.25 -9.76 12.45
C LYS A 99 -12.40 -10.84 11.77
N VAL A 100 -11.14 -10.95 12.19
CA VAL A 100 -10.13 -11.84 11.60
C VAL A 100 -9.68 -12.92 12.59
N ASP A 101 -9.45 -12.55 13.85
CA ASP A 101 -9.07 -13.42 14.98
C ASP A 101 -8.06 -14.53 14.66
N ARG A 102 -6.89 -14.17 14.10
CA ARG A 102 -5.87 -15.18 13.80
C ARG A 102 -4.44 -14.66 13.78
N VAL A 103 -3.51 -15.60 13.90
CA VAL A 103 -2.07 -15.38 13.70
C VAL A 103 -1.71 -15.59 12.23
N PHE A 104 -0.90 -14.69 11.70
CA PHE A 104 -0.35 -14.77 10.36
C PHE A 104 1.14 -15.12 10.38
N ALA A 105 1.63 -15.65 9.25
CA ALA A 105 3.06 -15.75 9.03
C ALA A 105 3.66 -14.35 8.85
N GLU A 106 4.90 -14.17 9.30
CA GLU A 106 5.68 -12.98 8.97
C GLU A 106 5.83 -12.86 7.45
N GLY A 107 5.58 -11.66 6.92
CA GLY A 107 5.54 -11.41 5.48
C GLY A 107 4.16 -11.66 4.83
N ALA A 108 3.15 -12.12 5.57
CA ALA A 108 1.80 -12.24 5.04
C ALA A 108 1.26 -10.89 4.57
N VAL A 109 0.59 -10.85 3.42
CA VAL A 109 -0.02 -9.63 2.87
C VAL A 109 -1.53 -9.66 3.11
N ILE A 110 -2.05 -8.58 3.69
CA ILE A 110 -3.47 -8.36 3.90
C ILE A 110 -3.88 -7.14 3.07
N CYS A 111 -5.00 -7.26 2.36
CA CYS A 111 -5.53 -6.20 1.50
C CYS A 111 -6.98 -5.89 1.88
N ALA A 112 -7.38 -4.64 1.65
CA ALA A 112 -8.78 -4.24 1.60
C ALA A 112 -9.08 -3.57 0.27
N GLU A 113 -10.22 -3.87 -0.33
CA GLU A 113 -10.72 -3.18 -1.52
C GLU A 113 -12.05 -2.53 -1.24
N GLY A 114 -12.14 -1.25 -1.56
CA GLY A 114 -13.37 -0.49 -1.46
C GLY A 114 -14.13 -0.54 -2.77
N TRP A 115 -15.45 -0.66 -2.68
CA TRP A 115 -16.34 -0.78 -3.81
C TRP A 115 -17.46 0.26 -3.74
N ARG A 116 -17.77 0.89 -4.86
CA ARG A 116 -18.85 1.87 -4.97
C ARG A 116 -19.84 1.46 -6.05
N TYR A 117 -21.12 1.47 -5.70
CA TYR A 117 -22.18 1.25 -6.67
C TYR A 117 -22.28 2.42 -7.67
N ASN A 118 -22.31 2.13 -8.97
CA ASN A 118 -22.32 3.13 -10.04
C ASN A 118 -23.64 3.20 -10.83
N GLY A 119 -24.69 2.49 -10.38
CA GLY A 119 -25.97 2.39 -11.07
C GLY A 119 -26.14 1.11 -11.89
N HIS A 120 -25.04 0.44 -12.24
CA HIS A 120 -25.04 -0.79 -13.05
C HIS A 120 -24.28 -1.95 -12.39
N GLY A 121 -23.41 -1.64 -11.44
CA GLY A 121 -22.59 -2.60 -10.71
C GLY A 121 -21.72 -1.87 -9.68
N TYR A 122 -20.64 -2.52 -9.27
CA TYR A 122 -19.67 -1.93 -8.33
C TYR A 122 -18.33 -1.68 -9.02
N ASP A 123 -17.80 -0.47 -8.84
CA ASP A 123 -16.45 -0.10 -9.24
C ASP A 123 -15.50 -0.23 -8.05
N SER A 124 -14.32 -0.79 -8.28
CA SER A 124 -13.23 -0.76 -7.31
C SER A 124 -12.67 0.66 -7.23
N ILE A 125 -12.51 1.18 -6.01
CA ILE A 125 -12.14 2.57 -5.74
C ILE A 125 -10.94 2.70 -4.79
N GLY A 126 -10.20 1.62 -4.62
CA GLY A 126 -8.93 1.61 -3.91
C GLY A 126 -8.63 0.25 -3.29
N LEU A 127 -7.37 -0.15 -3.34
CA LEU A 127 -6.87 -1.45 -2.87
C LEU A 127 -5.60 -1.26 -2.01
N PRO A 128 -5.69 -0.71 -0.79
CA PRO A 128 -4.55 -0.72 0.11
C PRO A 128 -4.22 -2.14 0.58
N CYS A 129 -2.93 -2.43 0.66
CA CYS A 129 -2.41 -3.66 1.26
C CYS A 129 -1.30 -3.32 2.24
N PHE A 130 -1.09 -4.18 3.23
CA PHE A 130 0.05 -4.12 4.14
C PHE A 130 0.63 -5.50 4.40
N THR A 131 1.89 -5.50 4.82
CA THR A 131 2.63 -6.70 5.19
C THR A 131 2.64 -6.85 6.70
N VAL A 132 2.26 -8.03 7.19
CA VAL A 132 2.33 -8.37 8.62
C VAL A 132 3.77 -8.69 9.00
N THR A 133 4.24 -8.10 10.08
CA THR A 133 5.64 -8.16 10.53
C THR A 133 5.70 -8.35 12.03
N ARG A 134 6.73 -9.05 12.50
CA ARG A 134 6.97 -9.26 13.93
C ARG A 134 7.71 -8.04 14.48
N THR A 135 7.00 -7.19 15.22
CA THR A 135 7.58 -6.08 15.99
C THR A 135 8.03 -6.52 17.37
#